data_AF-A0A8T8K6U7-F1
#
_entry.id   AF-A0A8T8K6U7-F1
#
_cell.length_a   1.000
_cell.length_b   1.000
_cell.length_c   1.000
_cell.angle_alpha   90.00
_cell.angle_beta   90.00
_cell.angle_gamma   90.00
#
_symmetry.space_group_name_H-M   'P 1'
#
loop_
_entity.id
_entity.type
_entity.pdbx_description
1 polymer ?
#
loop_
_entity_poly.entity_id
_entity_poly.type
_entity_poly.pdbx_seq_one_letter_code
_entity_poly.pdbx_strand_id
1 'polypeptide(L)'
;MFCPKCGHENEPDSKFCEKCGTSLSNLASPQKSKNTFTEKKSPSPPKNNDNALILVALVGLVVVLGLAAGYLLNLNFMEDTAENESSTQLSESSGFPVTEAPALASEISRYDGKISNIQYKGLNLDKNQCLYLMARSITLIDQGEKINIPIRNYAGPANPYGVLSSANVARVNYVDMASRTYIWMDNNGQAPNYTGIYTPGSPDLSSDLTFKLFMKVLTQYKNTGKLPATVFVS
;
A
#
# COMPACT_ATOMS: atom_id res chain seq x y z
N MET A 1 -0.97 1.15 25.65
CA MET A 1 -1.20 0.68 24.27
C MET A 1 -0.26 1.37 23.29
N PHE A 2 0.14 0.72 22.20
CA PHE A 2 0.99 1.34 21.18
C PHE A 2 0.15 2.11 20.15
N CYS A 3 0.60 3.31 19.77
CA CYS A 3 -0.05 4.13 18.76
C CYS A 3 0.09 3.48 17.37
N PRO A 4 -1.01 3.25 16.63
CA PRO A 4 -0.95 2.59 15.32
C PRO A 4 -0.29 3.45 14.24
N LYS A 5 -0.24 4.78 14.42
CA LYS A 5 0.37 5.71 13.45
C LYS A 5 1.87 5.90 13.63
N CYS A 6 2.37 5.92 14.87
CA CYS A 6 3.77 6.28 15.14
C CYS A 6 4.51 5.32 16.07
N GLY A 7 3.84 4.30 16.60
CA GLY A 7 4.46 3.27 17.44
C GLY A 7 4.82 3.71 18.86
N HIS A 8 4.49 4.93 19.27
CA HIS A 8 4.73 5.39 20.63
C HIS A 8 3.88 4.57 21.61
N GLU A 9 4.46 4.17 22.73
CA GLU A 9 3.71 3.59 23.85
C GLU A 9 2.94 4.70 24.55
N ASN A 10 1.65 4.50 24.76
CA ASN A 10 0.76 5.41 25.49
C ASN A 10 0.08 4.63 26.62
N GLU A 11 -0.53 5.32 27.57
CA GLU A 11 -1.34 4.68 28.60
C GLU A 11 -2.55 3.94 27.95
N PRO A 12 -3.06 2.86 28.57
CA PRO A 12 -4.18 2.09 28.00
C PRO A 12 -5.48 2.89 27.79
N ASP A 13 -5.66 4.01 28.47
CA ASP A 13 -6.83 4.88 28.43
C ASP A 13 -6.59 6.21 27.67
N SER A 14 -5.38 6.42 27.12
CA SER A 14 -5.07 7.60 26.33
C SER A 14 -6.00 7.71 25.11
N LYS A 15 -6.73 8.83 24.99
CA LYS A 15 -7.65 9.08 23.85
C LYS A 15 -6.91 9.44 22.56
N PHE A 16 -5.71 10.00 22.70
CA PHE A 16 -4.83 10.42 21.61
C PHE A 16 -3.39 10.03 21.93
N CYS A 17 -2.59 9.86 20.89
CA CYS A 17 -1.17 9.58 21.05
C CYS A 17 -0.41 10.83 21.50
N GLU A 18 0.33 10.74 22.59
CA GLU A 18 1.09 11.85 23.18
C GLU A 18 2.21 12.36 22.28
N LYS A 19 2.73 11.49 21.40
CA LYS A 19 3.81 11.83 20.46
C LYS A 19 3.33 12.44 19.15
N CYS A 20 2.18 12.03 18.62
CA CYS A 20 1.77 12.39 17.25
C CYS A 20 0.31 12.84 17.09
N GLY A 21 -0.46 12.90 18.19
CA GLY A 21 -1.85 13.38 18.20
C GLY A 21 -2.89 12.43 17.61
N THR A 22 -2.52 11.22 17.16
CA THR A 22 -3.46 10.26 16.56
C THR A 22 -4.49 9.79 17.57
N SER A 23 -5.78 9.81 17.22
CA SER A 23 -6.84 9.25 18.07
C SER A 23 -6.68 7.74 18.26
N LEU A 24 -6.80 7.29 19.52
CA LEU A 24 -6.68 5.89 19.95
C LEU A 24 -8.02 5.32 20.43
N SER A 25 -9.08 6.12 20.42
CA SER A 25 -10.35 5.87 21.14
C SER A 25 -11.20 4.73 20.57
N ASN A 26 -10.88 4.20 19.40
CA ASN A 26 -11.68 3.19 18.69
C ASN A 26 -11.14 1.76 18.77
N LEU A 27 -10.09 1.51 19.55
CA LEU A 27 -9.43 0.19 19.61
C LEU A 27 -9.96 -0.72 20.74
N ALA A 28 -10.93 -0.26 21.52
CA ALA A 28 -11.50 -0.99 22.66
C ALA A 28 -13.04 -0.99 22.67
N SER A 29 -13.71 -1.47 21.61
CA SER A 29 -15.04 -2.12 21.72
C SER A 29 -15.58 -2.64 20.39
N PRO A 30 -16.32 -3.78 20.39
CA PRO A 30 -16.94 -4.34 19.20
C PRO A 30 -18.25 -3.60 18.88
N GLN A 31 -18.26 -2.76 17.85
CA GLN A 31 -19.50 -2.17 17.34
C GLN A 31 -20.20 -3.10 16.34
N LYS A 32 -21.36 -3.62 16.77
CA LYS A 32 -22.42 -4.18 15.91
C LYS A 32 -22.84 -3.14 14.87
N SER A 33 -22.57 -3.42 13.60
CA SER A 33 -23.19 -2.70 12.47
C SER A 33 -24.61 -3.24 12.25
N LYS A 34 -25.62 -2.37 12.44
CA LYS A 34 -26.97 -2.56 11.90
C LYS A 34 -27.14 -1.57 10.76
N ASN A 35 -27.09 -2.05 9.53
CA ASN A 35 -27.51 -1.29 8.35
C ASN A 35 -28.91 -1.76 7.94
N THR A 36 -29.91 -0.90 8.20
CA THR A 36 -31.23 -0.95 7.57
C THR A 36 -31.17 -0.08 6.32
N PHE A 37 -31.28 -0.70 5.15
CA PHE A 37 -31.37 -0.02 3.86
C PHE A 37 -32.84 0.25 3.54
N THR A 38 -33.27 1.51 3.61
CA THR A 38 -34.54 1.95 3.03
C THR A 38 -34.26 2.61 1.68
N GLU A 39 -34.70 1.94 0.62
CA GLU A 39 -34.67 2.40 -0.76
C GLU A 39 -35.68 3.55 -0.95
N LYS A 40 -35.23 4.69 -1.48
CA LYS A 40 -36.09 5.83 -1.82
C LYS A 40 -35.89 6.16 -3.29
N LYS A 41 -36.90 5.89 -4.11
CA LYS A 41 -36.96 6.25 -5.54
C LYS A 41 -38.18 7.12 -5.80
N SER A 42 -37.98 8.31 -6.35
CA SER A 42 -38.87 9.09 -7.25
C SER A 42 -38.24 10.47 -7.52
N PRO A 43 -38.61 11.27 -8.55
CA PRO A 43 -39.45 11.04 -9.75
C PRO A 43 -38.77 11.46 -11.08
N SER A 44 -39.40 11.15 -12.22
CA SER A 44 -39.08 11.69 -13.56
C SER A 44 -40.10 12.76 -14.01
N PRO A 45 -39.70 13.78 -14.81
CA PRO A 45 -40.61 14.70 -15.51
C PRO A 45 -40.48 14.56 -17.06
N PRO A 46 -41.23 15.28 -17.93
CA PRO A 46 -42.26 14.64 -18.75
C PRO A 46 -42.10 14.83 -20.28
N LYS A 47 -42.85 13.97 -20.98
CA LYS A 47 -43.67 14.17 -22.19
C LYS A 47 -43.12 14.97 -23.40
N ASN A 48 -43.07 14.23 -24.49
CA ASN A 48 -42.87 14.50 -25.92
C ASN A 48 -43.78 15.55 -26.58
N ASN A 49 -43.26 16.20 -27.63
CA ASN A 49 -43.97 16.45 -28.89
C ASN A 49 -43.00 16.72 -30.06
N ASP A 50 -43.43 16.31 -31.25
CA ASP A 50 -42.68 16.31 -32.51
C ASP A 50 -42.82 17.63 -33.31
N ASN A 51 -41.87 17.80 -34.23
CA ASN A 51 -41.87 18.62 -35.47
C ASN A 51 -41.24 20.03 -35.40
N ALA A 52 -39.97 20.12 -35.82
CA ALA A 52 -39.43 21.29 -36.53
C ALA A 52 -38.27 20.84 -37.45
N LEU A 53 -38.65 20.29 -38.59
CA LEU A 53 -37.80 19.95 -39.73
C LEU A 53 -37.22 21.25 -40.35
N ILE A 54 -35.96 21.20 -40.82
CA ILE A 54 -35.32 22.06 -41.86
C ILE A 54 -34.17 23.01 -41.41
N LEU A 55 -33.90 23.25 -40.12
CA LEU A 55 -32.69 24.03 -39.70
C LEU A 55 -31.55 23.20 -39.05
N VAL A 56 -31.79 21.93 -38.77
CA VAL A 56 -30.85 21.05 -38.02
C VAL A 56 -29.73 20.47 -38.90
N ALA A 57 -29.90 20.40 -40.23
CA ALA A 57 -28.91 19.80 -41.13
C ALA A 57 -27.64 20.65 -41.31
N LEU A 58 -27.74 21.99 -41.27
CA LEU A 58 -26.58 22.88 -41.42
C LEU A 58 -25.80 23.05 -40.11
N VAL A 59 -26.50 23.11 -38.96
CA VAL A 59 -25.85 23.12 -37.64
C VAL A 59 -25.24 21.75 -37.32
N GLY A 60 -25.90 20.66 -37.72
CA GLY A 60 -25.38 19.30 -37.59
C GLY A 60 -24.06 19.09 -38.35
N LEU A 61 -23.92 19.64 -39.56
CA LEU A 61 -22.67 19.54 -40.33
C LEU A 61 -21.51 20.30 -39.65
N VAL A 62 -21.77 21.49 -39.10
CA VAL A 62 -20.74 22.29 -38.38
C VAL A 62 -20.38 21.65 -37.04
N VAL A 63 -21.32 21.04 -36.33
CA VAL A 63 -21.06 20.30 -35.09
C VAL A 63 -20.32 18.99 -35.36
N VAL A 64 -20.64 18.25 -36.42
CA VAL A 64 -19.91 17.01 -36.79
C VAL A 64 -18.49 17.34 -37.28
N LEU A 65 -18.29 18.41 -38.05
CA LEU A 65 -16.96 18.87 -38.46
C LEU A 65 -16.17 19.48 -37.29
N GLY A 66 -16.83 20.18 -36.36
CA GLY A 66 -16.24 20.70 -35.13
C GLY A 66 -15.87 19.60 -34.12
N LEU A 67 -16.65 18.53 -34.04
CA LEU A 67 -16.32 17.34 -33.26
C LEU A 67 -15.23 16.51 -33.94
N ALA A 68 -15.19 16.42 -35.27
CA ALA A 68 -14.10 15.76 -35.98
C ALA A 68 -12.78 16.55 -35.88
N ALA A 69 -12.80 17.88 -36.01
CA ALA A 69 -11.64 18.74 -35.80
C ALA A 69 -11.21 18.79 -34.33
N GLY A 70 -12.16 18.79 -33.38
CA GLY A 70 -11.88 18.68 -31.95
C GLY A 70 -11.32 17.30 -31.54
N TYR A 71 -11.77 16.23 -32.18
CA TYR A 71 -11.23 14.88 -31.98
C TYR A 71 -9.86 14.70 -32.64
N LEU A 72 -9.61 15.32 -33.80
CA LEU A 72 -8.30 15.37 -34.46
C LEU A 72 -7.28 16.25 -33.73
N LEU A 73 -7.72 17.34 -33.09
CA LEU A 73 -6.86 18.16 -32.23
C LEU A 73 -6.56 17.50 -30.87
N ASN A 74 -7.29 16.44 -30.51
CA ASN A 74 -6.96 15.58 -29.35
C ASN A 74 -6.20 14.30 -29.73
N LEU A 75 -5.74 14.18 -30.98
CA LEU A 75 -4.85 13.10 -31.43
C LEU A 75 -3.38 13.55 -31.56
N ASN A 76 -3.04 14.77 -31.14
CA ASN A 76 -1.66 15.27 -31.07
C ASN A 76 -1.35 16.07 -29.79
N PHE A 77 -2.05 15.79 -28.68
CA PHE A 77 -1.60 16.21 -27.34
C PHE A 77 -1.44 15.00 -26.41
N MET A 78 -0.87 13.94 -26.94
CA MET A 78 0.18 13.26 -26.17
C MET A 78 1.47 13.81 -26.75
N GLU A 79 2.00 14.83 -26.10
CA GLU A 79 3.44 14.93 -26.00
C GLU A 79 3.84 13.60 -25.35
N ASP A 80 4.26 12.65 -26.18
CA ASP A 80 5.20 11.62 -25.76
C ASP A 80 6.41 12.43 -25.27
N THR A 81 6.33 12.92 -24.03
CA THR A 81 7.42 12.72 -23.11
C THR A 81 7.64 11.21 -23.15
N ALA A 82 8.50 10.80 -24.07
CA ALA A 82 9.34 9.66 -23.88
C ALA A 82 9.78 9.77 -22.42
N GLU A 83 9.16 8.97 -21.56
CA GLU A 83 9.78 8.58 -20.31
C GLU A 83 11.08 7.97 -20.79
N ASN A 84 12.11 8.80 -20.79
CA ASN A 84 13.46 8.40 -20.95
C ASN A 84 13.61 7.31 -19.90
N GLU A 85 13.67 6.04 -20.34
CA GLU A 85 14.27 4.93 -19.61
C GLU A 85 15.77 5.26 -19.41
N SER A 86 16.05 6.43 -18.87
CA SER A 86 17.27 6.71 -18.15
C SER A 86 17.11 5.87 -16.89
N SER A 87 17.58 4.63 -17.00
CA SER A 87 17.72 3.67 -15.91
C SER A 87 18.02 4.43 -14.62
N THR A 88 16.97 4.70 -13.82
CA THR A 88 17.10 5.61 -12.70
C THR A 88 17.80 4.82 -11.62
N GLN A 89 19.13 4.90 -11.62
CA GLN A 89 19.98 4.31 -10.61
C GLN A 89 19.59 4.97 -9.29
N LEU A 90 19.15 4.17 -8.33
CA LEU A 90 18.85 4.64 -6.99
C LEU A 90 20.18 4.83 -6.24
N SER A 91 20.24 5.87 -5.41
CA SER A 91 21.37 6.13 -4.52
C SER A 91 20.92 5.98 -3.07
N GLU A 92 21.81 5.46 -2.22
CA GLU A 92 21.59 5.42 -0.78
C GLU A 92 21.33 6.81 -0.19
N SER A 93 21.98 7.84 -0.74
CA SER A 93 21.86 9.23 -0.30
C SER A 93 20.47 9.85 -0.49
N SER A 94 19.74 9.43 -1.53
CA SER A 94 18.38 9.90 -1.81
C SER A 94 17.30 9.10 -1.09
N GLY A 95 17.67 7.98 -0.47
CA GLY A 95 16.75 6.99 0.06
C GLY A 95 16.02 6.19 -1.04
N PHE A 96 15.16 5.28 -0.58
CA PHE A 96 14.38 4.36 -1.39
C PHE A 96 12.94 4.87 -1.56
N PRO A 97 12.48 5.19 -2.78
CA PRO A 97 11.11 5.66 -2.99
C PRO A 97 10.06 4.60 -2.65
N VAL A 98 8.99 4.95 -1.93
CA VAL A 98 7.88 4.00 -1.63
C VAL A 98 7.29 3.38 -2.89
N THR A 99 7.25 4.13 -4.00
CA THR A 99 6.74 3.68 -5.30
C THR A 99 7.54 2.51 -5.89
N GLU A 100 8.79 2.31 -5.46
CA GLU A 100 9.67 1.23 -5.93
C GLU A 100 9.48 -0.08 -5.16
N ALA A 101 8.85 -0.04 -3.98
CA ALA A 101 8.69 -1.21 -3.11
C ALA A 101 7.96 -2.40 -3.77
N PRO A 102 6.89 -2.21 -4.56
CA PRO A 102 6.20 -3.31 -5.24
C PRO A 102 7.07 -4.00 -6.30
N ALA A 103 7.92 -3.24 -6.98
CA ALA A 103 8.85 -3.77 -7.97
C ALA A 103 10.02 -4.52 -7.29
N LEU A 104 10.59 -3.96 -6.22
CA LEU A 104 11.57 -4.68 -5.39
C LEU A 104 11.01 -6.00 -4.86
N ALA A 105 9.79 -6.00 -4.29
CA ALA A 105 9.15 -7.22 -3.79
C ALA A 105 8.94 -8.26 -4.90
N SER A 106 8.63 -7.81 -6.13
CA SER A 106 8.53 -8.72 -7.29
C SER A 106 9.88 -9.34 -7.64
N GLU A 107 10.97 -8.59 -7.59
CA GLU A 107 12.31 -9.13 -7.82
C GLU A 107 12.70 -10.17 -6.75
N ILE A 108 12.45 -9.86 -5.47
CA ILE A 108 12.66 -10.79 -4.35
C ILE A 108 11.81 -12.06 -4.51
N SER A 109 10.58 -11.94 -5.04
CA SER A 109 9.67 -13.08 -5.20
C SER A 109 10.18 -14.15 -6.17
N ARG A 110 11.09 -13.80 -7.09
CA ARG A 110 11.77 -14.76 -7.98
C ARG A 110 12.63 -15.76 -7.22
N TYR A 111 13.01 -15.43 -5.99
CA TYR A 111 13.81 -16.25 -5.08
C TYR A 111 12.98 -16.88 -3.95
N ASP A 112 11.64 -16.88 -4.04
CA ASP A 112 10.73 -17.33 -2.97
C ASP A 112 11.00 -16.64 -1.61
N GLY A 113 11.49 -15.40 -1.64
CA GLY A 113 11.88 -14.66 -0.43
C GLY A 113 13.12 -15.17 0.29
N LYS A 114 13.88 -16.11 -0.31
CA LYS A 114 15.11 -16.68 0.24
C LYS A 114 16.34 -15.95 -0.30
N ILE A 115 16.54 -14.71 0.15
CA ILE A 115 17.69 -13.89 -0.22
C ILE A 115 18.59 -13.63 1.00
N SER A 116 19.90 -13.53 0.77
CA SER A 116 20.82 -12.84 1.69
C SER A 116 20.95 -11.38 1.28
N ASN A 117 21.11 -11.14 -0.03
CA ASN A 117 21.27 -9.84 -0.68
C ASN A 117 20.56 -9.85 -2.04
N ILE A 118 20.20 -8.68 -2.55
CA ILE A 118 19.63 -8.51 -3.90
C ILE A 118 20.14 -7.21 -4.54
N GLN A 119 20.52 -7.30 -5.82
CA GLN A 119 20.85 -6.13 -6.62
C GLN A 119 19.56 -5.53 -7.18
N TYR A 120 19.27 -4.26 -6.89
CA TYR A 120 18.07 -3.58 -7.35
C TYR A 120 18.37 -2.13 -7.75
N LYS A 121 18.23 -1.81 -9.04
CA LYS A 121 18.44 -0.45 -9.59
C LYS A 121 19.70 0.26 -9.05
N GLY A 122 20.83 -0.46 -9.01
CA GLY A 122 22.13 0.08 -8.53
C GLY A 122 22.41 -0.12 -7.03
N LEU A 123 21.41 -0.47 -6.23
CA LEU A 123 21.57 -0.78 -4.81
C LEU A 123 21.88 -2.27 -4.61
N ASN A 124 22.72 -2.60 -3.63
CA ASN A 124 22.92 -3.97 -3.15
C ASN A 124 22.29 -4.06 -1.75
N LEU A 125 21.04 -4.53 -1.69
CA LEU A 125 20.23 -4.52 -0.47
C LEU A 125 20.30 -5.88 0.21
N ASP A 126 20.63 -5.92 1.50
CA ASP A 126 20.52 -7.15 2.29
C ASP A 126 19.06 -7.48 2.66
N LYS A 127 18.84 -8.68 3.18
CA LYS A 127 17.51 -9.16 3.60
C LYS A 127 16.84 -8.26 4.64
N ASN A 128 17.59 -7.72 5.61
CA ASN A 128 17.03 -6.91 6.69
C ASN A 128 16.70 -5.49 6.18
N GLN A 129 17.51 -4.95 5.27
CA GLN A 129 17.18 -3.74 4.53
C GLN A 129 15.89 -3.92 3.75
N CYS A 130 15.75 -5.04 3.03
CA CYS A 130 14.52 -5.36 2.32
C CYS A 130 13.32 -5.51 3.27
N LEU A 131 13.50 -6.18 4.42
CA LEU A 131 12.44 -6.30 5.44
C LEU A 131 11.95 -4.92 5.90
N TYR A 132 12.88 -4.03 6.24
CA TYR A 132 12.59 -2.67 6.67
C TYR A 132 11.87 -1.87 5.59
N LEU A 133 12.42 -1.86 4.37
CA LEU A 133 11.87 -1.13 3.24
C LEU A 133 10.46 -1.60 2.91
N MET A 134 10.22 -2.92 2.87
CA MET A 134 8.89 -3.47 2.61
C MET A 134 7.90 -3.12 3.73
N ALA A 135 8.29 -3.30 5.00
CA ALA A 135 7.44 -3.00 6.14
C ALA A 135 7.04 -1.52 6.16
N ARG A 136 8.00 -0.60 6.06
CA ARG A 136 7.74 0.84 6.05
C ARG A 136 6.95 1.28 4.81
N SER A 137 7.20 0.66 3.65
CA SER A 137 6.43 0.94 2.43
C SER A 137 4.97 0.53 2.55
N ILE A 138 4.66 -0.64 3.13
CA ILE A 138 3.27 -1.06 3.37
C ILE A 138 2.52 -0.02 4.21
N THR A 139 3.16 0.51 5.26
CA THR A 139 2.53 1.54 6.11
C THR A 139 2.36 2.88 5.42
N LEU A 140 3.32 3.29 4.58
CA LEU A 140 3.23 4.55 3.84
C LEU A 140 2.18 4.45 2.72
N ILE A 141 2.10 3.31 2.03
CA ILE A 141 1.04 3.01 1.04
C ILE A 141 -0.34 3.05 1.71
N ASP A 142 -0.50 2.46 2.89
CA ASP A 142 -1.76 2.51 3.65
C ASP A 142 -2.19 3.94 3.98
N GLN A 143 -1.21 4.82 4.25
CA GLN A 143 -1.41 6.24 4.56
C GLN A 143 -1.57 7.12 3.31
N GLY A 144 -1.33 6.59 2.11
CA GLY A 144 -1.33 7.35 0.86
C GLY A 144 -0.06 8.19 0.62
N GLU A 145 1.00 7.94 1.38
CA GLU A 145 2.27 8.67 1.33
C GLU A 145 3.22 8.08 0.28
N LYS A 146 3.97 8.95 -0.41
CA LYS A 146 4.92 8.58 -1.49
C LYS A 146 6.35 9.05 -1.24
N ILE A 147 6.70 9.22 0.02
CA ILE A 147 8.02 9.74 0.43
C ILE A 147 9.15 8.73 0.16
N ASN A 148 10.39 9.19 0.24
CA ASN A 148 11.57 8.33 0.23
C ASN A 148 11.86 7.81 1.64
N ILE A 149 12.25 6.54 1.73
CA ILE A 149 12.63 5.83 2.95
C ILE A 149 14.17 5.83 3.04
N PRO A 150 14.78 6.31 4.13
CA PRO A 150 16.21 6.17 4.34
C PRO A 150 16.66 4.71 4.31
N ILE A 151 17.72 4.42 3.57
CA ILE A 151 18.36 3.10 3.55
C ILE A 151 19.32 3.06 4.75
N ARG A 152 19.12 2.09 5.65
CA ARG A 152 19.84 1.94 6.91
C ARG A 152 20.34 0.50 7.05
N ASN A 153 21.29 0.27 7.93
CA ASN A 153 21.80 -1.08 8.21
C ASN A 153 21.11 -1.65 9.46
N TYR A 154 20.72 -2.92 9.39
CA TYR A 154 20.05 -3.62 10.47
C TYR A 154 20.65 -5.01 10.68
N ALA A 155 20.96 -5.35 11.93
CA ALA A 155 21.36 -6.70 12.29
C ALA A 155 20.18 -7.69 12.11
N GLY A 156 20.51 -8.97 11.99
CA GLY A 156 19.52 -10.04 11.97
C GLY A 156 18.80 -10.21 13.32
N PRO A 157 17.75 -11.04 13.38
CA PRO A 157 17.10 -11.38 14.63
C PRO A 157 18.09 -12.11 15.55
N ALA A 158 18.17 -11.69 16.81
CA ALA A 158 19.10 -12.26 17.79
C ALA A 158 18.71 -13.70 18.19
N ASN A 159 17.41 -13.95 18.35
CA ASN A 159 16.85 -15.24 18.78
C ASN A 159 15.53 -15.50 18.03
N PRO A 160 15.57 -15.76 16.72
CA PRO A 160 14.35 -15.91 15.93
C PRO A 160 13.47 -17.05 16.44
N TYR A 161 12.17 -16.80 16.52
CA TYR A 161 11.15 -17.78 16.92
C TYR A 161 9.91 -17.60 16.04
N GLY A 162 8.98 -18.54 16.09
CA GLY A 162 7.71 -18.49 15.39
C GLY A 162 7.18 -19.90 15.21
N VAL A 163 5.90 -20.10 15.49
CA VAL A 163 5.30 -21.45 15.50
C VAL A 163 4.45 -21.72 14.27
N LEU A 164 4.08 -20.68 13.53
CA LEU A 164 3.30 -20.82 12.31
C LEU A 164 4.19 -21.17 11.11
N SER A 165 3.80 -22.24 10.42
CA SER A 165 4.31 -22.59 9.08
C SER A 165 3.47 -21.98 7.96
N SER A 166 2.23 -21.54 8.25
CA SER A 166 1.39 -20.81 7.31
C SER A 166 0.36 -19.95 8.03
N ALA A 167 -0.15 -18.92 7.36
CA ALA A 167 -1.19 -18.04 7.88
C ALA A 167 -2.00 -17.40 6.76
N ASN A 168 -3.27 -17.09 7.02
CA ASN A 168 -4.05 -16.15 6.22
C ASN A 168 -4.23 -14.86 7.02
N VAL A 169 -3.61 -13.77 6.57
CA VAL A 169 -3.48 -12.54 7.35
C VAL A 169 -4.31 -11.44 6.69
N ALA A 170 -5.28 -10.89 7.44
CA ALA A 170 -6.11 -9.78 6.99
C ALA A 170 -5.33 -8.47 6.91
N ARG A 171 -5.83 -7.53 6.09
CA ARG A 171 -5.25 -6.19 5.89
C ARG A 171 -4.90 -5.45 7.17
N VAL A 172 -5.86 -5.35 8.09
CA VAL A 172 -5.64 -4.68 9.37
C VAL A 172 -4.47 -5.29 10.15
N ASN A 173 -4.30 -6.61 10.07
CA ASN A 173 -3.25 -7.33 10.79
C ASN A 173 -1.88 -7.17 10.12
N TYR A 174 -1.76 -7.36 8.80
CA TYR A 174 -0.44 -7.23 8.17
C TYR A 174 0.04 -5.77 8.12
N VAL A 175 -0.86 -4.78 8.08
CA VAL A 175 -0.48 -3.35 8.18
C VAL A 175 0.02 -3.03 9.59
N ASP A 176 -0.66 -3.51 10.63
CA ASP A 176 -0.19 -3.39 12.01
C ASP A 176 1.17 -4.07 12.22
N MET A 177 1.33 -5.30 11.71
CA MET A 177 2.59 -6.03 11.73
C MET A 177 3.72 -5.23 11.05
N ALA A 178 3.47 -4.71 9.85
CA ALA A 178 4.44 -3.90 9.12
C ALA A 178 4.87 -2.66 9.92
N SER A 179 3.90 -1.98 10.55
CA SER A 179 4.16 -0.83 11.43
C SER A 179 5.08 -1.19 12.59
N ARG A 180 4.73 -2.23 13.36
CA ARG A 180 5.54 -2.69 14.49
C ARG A 180 6.92 -3.17 14.07
N THR A 181 7.04 -3.84 12.92
CA THR A 181 8.33 -4.29 12.40
C THR A 181 9.27 -3.12 12.11
N TYR A 182 8.86 -2.13 11.32
CA TYR A 182 9.78 -1.04 10.97
C TYR A 182 10.12 -0.16 12.20
N ILE A 183 9.15 0.07 13.10
CA ILE A 183 9.36 0.81 14.35
C ILE A 183 10.35 0.08 15.26
N TRP A 184 10.22 -1.24 15.40
CA TRP A 184 11.16 -2.05 16.16
C TRP A 184 12.58 -1.90 15.59
N MET A 185 12.72 -2.01 14.27
CA MET A 185 14.02 -1.91 13.60
C MET A 185 14.62 -0.51 13.81
N ASP A 186 13.84 0.57 13.69
CA ASP A 186 14.30 1.93 13.94
C ASP A 186 14.78 2.17 15.39
N ASN A 187 14.16 1.51 16.37
CA ASN A 187 14.50 1.67 17.78
C ASN A 187 15.67 0.76 18.23
N ASN A 188 15.81 -0.43 17.62
CA ASN A 188 16.75 -1.45 18.10
C ASN A 188 17.93 -1.70 17.15
N GLY A 189 17.90 -1.18 15.92
CA GLY A 189 18.95 -1.44 14.92
C GLY A 189 19.02 -2.90 14.46
N GLN A 190 18.00 -3.71 14.74
CA GLN A 190 17.95 -5.13 14.38
C GLN A 190 16.54 -5.59 13.99
N ALA A 191 16.45 -6.62 13.16
CA ALA A 191 15.19 -7.29 12.83
C ALA A 191 14.54 -7.94 14.07
N PRO A 192 13.20 -7.98 14.16
CA PRO A 192 12.51 -8.65 15.25
C PRO A 192 12.65 -10.17 15.15
N ASN A 193 12.66 -10.84 16.31
CA ASN A 193 12.74 -12.30 16.41
C ASN A 193 11.49 -12.98 15.83
N TYR A 194 10.34 -12.33 15.98
CA TYR A 194 9.03 -12.76 15.49
C TYR A 194 8.10 -11.54 15.37
N THR A 195 7.01 -11.69 14.62
CA THR A 195 5.97 -10.66 14.57
C THR A 195 4.60 -11.30 14.80
N GLY A 196 3.98 -10.98 15.94
CA GLY A 196 2.65 -11.50 16.28
C GLY A 196 1.53 -10.91 15.44
N ILE A 197 0.41 -11.63 15.33
CA ILE A 197 -0.86 -11.08 14.85
C ILE A 197 -1.61 -10.56 16.09
N TYR A 198 -2.01 -9.28 16.12
CA TYR A 198 -2.74 -8.70 17.26
C TYR A 198 -4.23 -9.12 17.29
N THR A 199 -4.46 -10.43 17.20
CA THR A 199 -5.74 -11.10 17.42
C THR A 199 -5.53 -12.08 18.57
N PRO A 200 -6.30 -11.98 19.68
CA PRO A 200 -6.11 -12.86 20.85
C PRO A 200 -6.03 -14.33 20.47
N GLY A 201 -5.01 -15.03 20.96
CA GLY A 201 -4.76 -16.45 20.68
C GLY A 201 -4.08 -16.75 19.34
N SER A 202 -3.78 -15.73 18.51
CA SER A 202 -3.03 -15.96 17.27
C SER A 202 -1.54 -16.12 17.56
N PRO A 203 -0.92 -17.23 17.12
CA PRO A 203 0.51 -17.45 17.31
C PRO A 203 1.38 -16.49 16.50
N ASP A 204 2.63 -16.32 16.94
CA ASP A 204 3.60 -15.46 16.29
C ASP A 204 4.12 -16.04 14.97
N LEU A 205 4.26 -15.17 13.96
CA LEU A 205 4.95 -15.51 12.73
C LEU A 205 6.45 -15.39 12.92
N SER A 206 7.20 -16.32 12.34
CA SER A 206 8.65 -16.22 12.28
C SER A 206 9.10 -15.00 11.49
N SER A 207 10.34 -14.56 11.73
CA SER A 207 10.96 -13.47 10.96
C SER A 207 10.91 -13.74 9.44
N ASP A 208 11.17 -14.99 9.03
CA ASP A 208 11.10 -15.42 7.63
C ASP A 208 9.69 -15.39 7.05
N LEU A 209 8.70 -15.87 7.81
CA LEU A 209 7.32 -15.86 7.35
C LEU A 209 6.77 -14.42 7.29
N THR A 210 7.20 -13.55 8.20
CA THR A 210 6.91 -12.11 8.17
C THR A 210 7.50 -11.46 6.91
N PHE A 211 8.75 -11.78 6.58
CA PHE A 211 9.39 -11.31 5.35
C PHE A 211 8.60 -11.74 4.10
N LYS A 212 8.24 -13.02 4.01
CA LYS A 212 7.41 -13.54 2.91
C LYS A 212 6.02 -12.90 2.86
N LEU A 213 5.41 -12.62 4.01
CA LEU A 213 4.11 -11.95 4.09
C LEU A 213 4.19 -10.56 3.45
N PHE A 214 5.15 -9.72 3.84
CA PHE A 214 5.29 -8.37 3.29
C PHE A 214 5.65 -8.37 1.80
N MET A 215 6.52 -9.29 1.38
CA MET A 215 6.81 -9.52 -0.04
C MET A 215 5.52 -9.83 -0.82
N LYS A 216 4.69 -10.77 -0.34
CA LYS A 216 3.42 -11.13 -1.00
C LYS A 216 2.42 -9.97 -1.02
N VAL A 217 2.31 -9.19 0.06
CA VAL A 217 1.45 -8.00 0.12
C VAL A 217 1.82 -7.03 -1.01
N LEU A 218 3.10 -6.71 -1.15
CA LEU A 218 3.59 -5.76 -2.15
C LEU A 218 3.51 -6.30 -3.58
N THR A 219 3.77 -7.59 -3.80
CA THR A 219 3.59 -8.21 -5.12
C THR A 219 2.12 -8.20 -5.55
N GLN A 220 1.17 -8.45 -4.64
CA GLN A 220 -0.27 -8.34 -4.96
C GLN A 220 -0.71 -6.90 -5.16
N TYR A 221 -0.17 -5.96 -4.37
CA TYR A 221 -0.40 -4.53 -4.56
C TYR A 221 0.05 -4.07 -5.95
N LYS A 222 1.22 -4.53 -6.44
CA LYS A 222 1.71 -4.21 -7.79
C LYS A 222 0.69 -4.53 -8.88
N ASN A 223 0.01 -5.66 -8.76
CA ASN A 223 -0.92 -6.14 -9.79
C ASN A 223 -2.29 -5.47 -9.74
N THR A 224 -2.67 -4.92 -8.58
CA THR A 224 -4.05 -4.46 -8.33
C THR A 224 -4.15 -2.97 -8.04
N GLY A 225 -3.04 -2.31 -7.73
CA GLY A 225 -2.99 -0.93 -7.23
C GLY A 225 -3.65 -0.75 -5.85
N LYS A 226 -4.00 -1.85 -5.15
CA LYS A 226 -4.71 -1.82 -3.87
C LYS A 226 -4.09 -2.81 -2.90
N LEU A 227 -3.99 -2.43 -1.63
CA LEU A 227 -3.53 -3.36 -0.58
C LEU A 227 -4.56 -4.51 -0.46
N PRO A 228 -4.12 -5.78 -0.55
CA PRO A 228 -5.03 -6.92 -0.61
C PRO A 228 -5.85 -7.08 0.68
N ALA A 229 -7.12 -7.47 0.59
CA ALA A 229 -7.95 -7.65 1.78
C ALA A 229 -7.37 -8.71 2.75
N THR A 230 -6.77 -9.76 2.20
CA THR A 230 -6.14 -10.87 2.92
C THR A 230 -4.96 -11.43 2.12
N VAL A 231 -3.93 -11.92 2.80
CA VAL A 231 -2.77 -12.59 2.17
C VAL A 231 -2.49 -13.92 2.84
N PHE A 232 -2.41 -14.97 2.02
CA PHE A 232 -1.94 -16.29 2.45
C PHE A 232 -0.42 -16.44 2.30
N VAL A 233 0.25 -16.89 3.36
CA VAL A 233 1.70 -17.11 3.41
C VAL A 233 2.02 -18.49 3.97
N SER A 234 3.07 -19.13 3.43
CA SER A 234 3.61 -20.44 3.81
C SER A 234 5.10 -20.56 3.47
#